data_AF-A0A9W4RMX0-F1
#
_entry.id   AF-A0A9W4RMX0-F1
#
_cell.length_a   1.000
_cell.length_b   1.000
_cell.length_c   1.000
_cell.angle_alpha   90.00
_cell.angle_beta   90.00
_cell.angle_gamma   90.00
#
_symmetry.space_group_name_H-M   'P 1'
#
loop_
_entity.id
_entity.type
_entity.pdbx_description
1 polymer ?
#
loop_
_entity_poly.entity_id
_entity_poly.type
_entity_poly.pdbx_seq_one_letter_code
_entity_poly.pdbx_strand_id
1 'polypeptide(L)'
;MKKAEDWFNSNNAAQHGNGGPLRVASVSSTGRAYPLRDVVASGWDELGVPELPDLDSNAGDNIGRAELTETRRDGIRQLTPVVYPLNGIEVLTETLVEKILLSSGVDNVELQAIGVQLANGTQIFANNVISAAGTYRSPQLLMLSGIGEAAALEKHNISVKLDLPEVGRNLIDHMSFYQYWKLRSPENGYALGSSNPIFSQPEFSTGYPIDWVTSTGVDKTGLASAIEKDEGAAPDAASHSLLSANRTFLENFVIYQAYSASNPSVPMDGSHIYTNIVSFLPTSRGTVSLASADPADGPVINLNRCNSVQQMSKQNSKL
;
A
#
# COMPACT_ATOMS: atom_id res chain seq x y z
N MET A 1 10.04 2.69 13.45
CA MET A 1 10.34 3.53 12.28
C MET A 1 11.73 4.14 12.36
N LYS A 2 12.03 4.95 13.39
CA LYS A 2 13.32 5.66 13.58
C LYS A 2 14.62 4.89 13.28
N LYS A 3 14.75 3.63 13.67
CA LYS A 3 15.99 2.85 13.43
C LYS A 3 16.31 2.66 11.94
N ALA A 4 15.29 2.58 11.09
CA ALA A 4 15.47 2.33 9.66
C ALA A 4 15.72 3.63 8.87
N GLU A 5 15.36 4.77 9.44
CA GLU A 5 15.18 6.03 8.73
C GLU A 5 16.36 6.99 8.97
N ASP A 6 16.77 7.65 7.90
CA ASP A 6 17.64 8.83 7.87
C ASP A 6 16.84 9.98 7.26
N TRP A 7 16.14 10.72 8.12
CA TRP A 7 15.27 11.82 7.76
C TRP A 7 16.06 13.02 7.22
N PHE A 8 15.48 13.76 6.27
CA PHE A 8 16.22 14.82 5.56
C PHE A 8 16.57 16.04 6.41
N ASN A 9 15.84 16.28 7.51
CA ASN A 9 16.06 17.40 8.42
C ASN A 9 16.04 16.96 9.91
N SER A 10 15.94 17.91 10.83
CA SER A 10 15.90 17.66 12.29
C SER A 10 14.54 17.90 12.94
N ASN A 11 13.50 18.21 12.15
CA ASN A 11 12.17 18.48 12.68
C ASN A 11 11.48 17.18 13.12
N ASN A 12 10.54 17.30 14.06
CA ASN A 12 9.77 16.18 14.59
C ASN A 12 10.62 14.94 14.98
N ALA A 13 11.76 15.17 15.65
CA ALA A 13 12.69 14.13 16.08
C ALA A 13 12.08 13.09 17.05
N ALA A 14 10.88 13.33 17.58
CA ALA A 14 10.11 12.34 18.31
C ALA A 14 9.68 11.19 17.39
N GLN A 15 9.22 11.50 16.16
CA GLN A 15 8.70 10.54 15.18
C GLN A 15 9.78 10.04 14.22
N HIS A 16 10.75 10.89 13.86
CA HIS A 16 11.74 10.57 12.82
C HIS A 16 13.09 10.08 13.32
N GLY A 17 13.69 9.18 12.54
CA GLY A 17 15.05 8.69 12.72
C GLY A 17 16.09 9.52 12.00
N ASN A 18 17.30 9.57 12.56
CA ASN A 18 18.48 10.12 11.89
C ASN A 18 19.62 9.10 11.97
N GLY A 19 20.32 8.88 10.85
CA GLY A 19 21.42 7.91 10.76
C GLY A 19 21.00 6.46 10.44
N GLY A 20 19.72 6.21 10.16
CA GLY A 20 19.27 4.94 9.58
C GLY A 20 19.78 4.74 8.15
N PRO A 21 19.68 3.53 7.58
CA PRO A 21 20.25 3.25 6.27
C PRO A 21 19.36 3.78 5.11
N LEU A 22 18.05 3.99 5.34
CA LEU A 22 17.10 4.53 4.36
C LEU A 22 17.01 6.06 4.47
N ARG A 23 17.61 6.78 3.52
CA ARG A 23 17.44 8.22 3.34
C ARG A 23 16.02 8.51 2.92
N VAL A 24 15.36 9.38 3.67
CA VAL A 24 14.12 10.02 3.25
C VAL A 24 14.46 11.41 2.75
N ALA A 25 13.86 11.79 1.63
CA ALA A 25 13.98 13.11 1.04
C ALA A 25 12.58 13.66 0.73
N SER A 26 12.35 14.94 0.98
CA SER A 26 11.12 15.61 0.57
C SER A 26 11.26 16.21 -0.84
N VAL A 27 10.17 16.75 -1.36
CA VAL A 27 10.18 17.48 -2.63
C VAL A 27 11.11 18.69 -2.51
N SER A 28 10.91 19.55 -1.52
CA SER A 28 11.74 20.73 -1.30
C SER A 28 13.19 20.39 -0.96
N SER A 29 13.44 19.33 -0.18
CA SER A 29 14.81 18.93 0.18
C SER A 29 15.67 18.47 -1.01
N THR A 30 15.04 18.23 -2.16
CA THR A 30 15.71 17.83 -3.41
C THR A 30 15.77 18.96 -4.43
N GLY A 31 15.34 20.18 -4.06
CA GLY A 31 15.35 21.35 -4.96
C GLY A 31 14.23 21.35 -6.01
N ARG A 32 13.33 20.35 -5.99
CA ARG A 32 12.19 20.30 -6.90
C ARG A 32 11.19 21.39 -6.55
N ALA A 33 10.91 22.27 -7.50
CA ALA A 33 9.93 23.34 -7.37
C ALA A 33 8.97 23.30 -8.56
N TYR A 34 7.87 22.57 -8.43
CA TYR A 34 6.94 22.39 -9.55
C TYR A 34 6.11 23.66 -9.80
N PRO A 35 5.84 24.02 -11.08
CA PRO A 35 5.06 25.21 -11.41
C PRO A 35 3.64 25.26 -10.83
N LEU A 36 3.06 24.09 -10.52
CA LEU A 36 1.70 23.96 -9.98
C LEU A 36 1.65 23.87 -8.45
N ARG A 37 2.79 23.92 -7.76
CA ARG A 37 2.89 23.71 -6.32
C ARG A 37 1.93 24.60 -5.54
N ASP A 38 2.02 25.92 -5.73
CA ASP A 38 1.23 26.91 -5.00
C ASP A 38 -0.23 26.97 -5.47
N VAL A 39 -0.50 26.63 -6.73
CA VAL A 39 -1.86 26.58 -7.29
C VAL A 39 -2.64 25.42 -6.68
N VAL A 40 -2.04 24.23 -6.63
CA VAL A 40 -2.61 23.08 -5.90
C VAL A 40 -2.67 23.40 -4.40
N ALA A 41 -1.64 24.10 -3.94
CA ALA A 41 -1.54 24.83 -2.69
C ALA A 41 -2.87 25.42 -2.19
N SER A 42 -3.16 26.57 -2.79
CA SER A 42 -4.33 27.39 -2.50
C SER A 42 -5.65 26.68 -2.77
N GLY A 43 -5.72 25.77 -3.75
CA GLY A 43 -6.94 25.00 -4.01
C GLY A 43 -7.38 24.14 -2.82
N TRP A 44 -6.44 23.58 -2.06
CA TRP A 44 -6.75 22.87 -0.82
C TRP A 44 -7.07 23.80 0.34
N ASP A 45 -6.42 24.97 0.41
CA ASP A 45 -6.71 25.99 1.43
C ASP A 45 -8.15 26.51 1.30
N GLU A 46 -8.62 26.73 0.07
CA GLU A 46 -10.02 27.11 -0.23
C GLU A 46 -11.03 26.06 0.24
N LEU A 47 -10.63 24.78 0.27
CA LEU A 47 -11.44 23.67 0.78
C LEU A 47 -11.27 23.45 2.30
N GLY A 48 -10.51 24.31 2.98
CA GLY A 48 -10.27 24.22 4.42
C GLY A 48 -9.37 23.05 4.81
N VAL A 49 -8.47 22.61 3.92
CA VAL A 49 -7.48 21.55 4.19
C VAL A 49 -6.10 22.21 4.35
N PRO A 50 -5.70 22.58 5.58
CA PRO A 50 -4.48 23.36 5.81
C PRO A 50 -3.22 22.49 5.71
N GLU A 51 -2.09 23.17 5.69
CA GLU A 51 -0.77 22.55 5.86
C GLU A 51 -0.61 21.94 7.24
N LEU A 52 -0.01 20.75 7.28
CA LEU A 52 0.42 20.12 8.53
C LEU A 52 1.68 20.82 9.07
N PRO A 53 1.89 20.78 10.41
CA PRO A 53 3.12 21.29 11.00
C PRO A 53 4.36 20.74 10.31
N ASP A 54 5.31 21.62 9.97
CA ASP A 54 6.55 21.28 9.27
C ASP A 54 6.38 20.55 7.92
N LEU A 55 5.17 20.60 7.33
CA LEU A 55 4.79 19.83 6.12
C LEU A 55 5.02 18.32 6.27
N ASP A 56 4.89 17.81 7.49
CA ASP A 56 5.15 16.41 7.84
C ASP A 56 3.84 15.63 8.03
N SER A 57 3.67 14.54 7.27
CA SER A 57 2.53 13.63 7.39
C SER A 57 2.46 12.90 8.75
N ASN A 58 3.54 12.93 9.54
CA ASN A 58 3.64 12.30 10.87
C ASN A 58 3.58 13.34 12.02
N ALA A 59 3.09 14.56 11.76
CA ALA A 59 2.98 15.63 12.75
C ALA A 59 1.91 15.40 13.86
N GLY A 60 1.36 14.18 14.00
CA GLY A 60 0.31 13.84 14.95
C GLY A 60 -0.99 13.50 14.24
N ASP A 61 -1.94 14.44 14.20
CA ASP A 61 -3.10 14.34 13.32
C ASP A 61 -2.63 14.56 11.88
N ASN A 62 -2.86 13.57 11.02
CA ASN A 62 -2.40 13.58 9.65
C ASN A 62 -3.47 14.09 8.66
N ILE A 63 -4.61 14.60 9.13
CA ILE A 63 -5.60 15.28 8.28
C ILE A 63 -5.08 16.67 7.92
N GLY A 64 -4.73 16.86 6.66
CA GLY A 64 -4.13 18.08 6.15
C GLY A 64 -3.24 17.80 4.94
N ARG A 65 -2.42 18.79 4.58
CA ARG A 65 -1.48 18.74 3.48
C ARG A 65 -0.04 18.68 4.00
N ALA A 66 0.72 17.70 3.54
CA ALA A 66 2.16 17.56 3.81
C ALA A 66 2.94 17.38 2.51
N GLU A 67 4.25 17.58 2.53
CA GLU A 67 5.09 17.26 1.38
C GLU A 67 5.18 15.76 1.15
N LEU A 68 5.24 15.36 -0.12
CA LEU A 68 5.65 14.02 -0.47
C LEU A 68 7.07 13.77 0.05
N THR A 69 7.22 12.68 0.77
CA THR A 69 8.52 12.17 1.19
C THR A 69 8.79 10.82 0.55
N GLU A 70 10.03 10.64 0.14
CA GLU A 70 10.44 9.53 -0.71
C GLU A 70 11.73 8.91 -0.17
N THR A 71 11.80 7.58 -0.17
CA THR A 71 13.02 6.87 0.20
C THR A 71 14.02 6.88 -0.96
N ARG A 72 14.85 7.93 -1.01
CA ARG A 72 15.81 8.21 -2.07
C ARG A 72 17.09 8.82 -1.53
N ARG A 73 18.22 8.47 -2.16
CA ARG A 73 19.52 9.11 -1.94
C ARG A 73 20.06 9.54 -3.30
N ASP A 74 20.38 10.82 -3.42
CA ASP A 74 20.91 11.42 -4.66
C ASP A 74 20.04 11.11 -5.90
N GLY A 75 18.71 11.16 -5.72
CA GLY A 75 17.70 10.86 -6.73
C GLY A 75 17.48 9.39 -7.05
N ILE A 76 18.28 8.48 -6.50
CA ILE A 76 18.15 7.04 -6.71
C ILE A 76 17.22 6.45 -5.65
N ARG A 77 16.23 5.67 -6.10
CA ARG A 77 15.35 4.92 -5.21
C ARG A 77 16.14 3.89 -4.41
N GLN A 78 16.02 3.96 -3.10
CA GLN A 78 16.67 3.02 -2.20
C GLN A 78 15.81 1.76 -2.03
N LEU A 79 16.21 0.69 -2.70
CA LEU A 79 15.61 -0.64 -2.55
C LEU A 79 16.18 -1.34 -1.32
N THR A 80 15.34 -2.05 -0.56
CA THR A 80 15.75 -2.80 0.65
C THR A 80 17.03 -3.64 0.47
N PRO A 81 17.20 -4.48 -0.58
CA PRO A 81 18.41 -5.30 -0.72
C PRO A 81 19.68 -4.49 -1.05
N VAL A 82 19.54 -3.24 -1.53
CA VAL A 82 20.68 -2.35 -1.79
C VAL A 82 21.13 -1.67 -0.48
N VAL A 83 20.18 -1.41 0.41
CA VAL A 83 20.40 -0.64 1.63
C VAL A 83 20.81 -1.51 2.82
N TYR A 84 20.27 -2.72 2.92
CA TYR A 84 20.64 -3.65 3.97
C TYR A 84 21.71 -4.62 3.45
N PRO A 85 22.88 -4.71 4.12
CA PRO A 85 23.99 -5.52 3.63
C PRO A 85 23.63 -7.01 3.68
N LEU A 86 23.98 -7.73 2.61
CA LEU A 86 23.76 -9.17 2.47
C LEU A 86 25.05 -9.98 2.73
N ASN A 87 26.00 -9.40 3.46
CA ASN A 87 27.29 -10.03 3.77
C ASN A 87 27.10 -11.26 4.64
N GLY A 88 27.68 -12.39 4.22
CA GLY A 88 27.53 -13.67 4.91
C GLY A 88 26.15 -14.31 4.74
N ILE A 89 25.34 -13.84 3.79
CA ILE A 89 24.03 -14.40 3.45
C ILE A 89 24.09 -14.98 2.04
N GLU A 90 23.64 -16.22 1.87
CA GLU A 90 23.42 -16.81 0.56
C GLU A 90 22.07 -16.33 -0.01
N VAL A 91 22.09 -15.80 -1.23
CA VAL A 91 20.89 -15.30 -1.90
C VAL A 91 20.61 -16.12 -3.15
N LEU A 92 19.53 -16.90 -3.09
CA LEU A 92 19.03 -17.70 -4.19
C LEU A 92 17.91 -16.93 -4.88
N THR A 93 18.22 -16.31 -6.02
CA THR A 93 17.22 -15.66 -6.89
C THR A 93 16.60 -16.67 -7.85
N GLU A 94 15.48 -16.32 -8.49
CA GLU A 94 14.78 -17.19 -9.45
C GLU A 94 14.45 -18.58 -8.86
N THR A 95 14.33 -18.64 -7.54
CA THR A 95 14.20 -19.87 -6.77
C THR A 95 12.85 -19.89 -6.09
N LEU A 96 11.93 -20.68 -6.62
CA LEU A 96 10.58 -20.82 -6.09
C LEU A 96 10.56 -21.85 -4.96
N VAL A 97 10.10 -21.43 -3.78
CA VAL A 97 9.81 -22.32 -2.66
C VAL A 97 8.44 -22.96 -2.87
N GLU A 98 8.38 -24.29 -2.86
CA GLU A 98 7.14 -25.05 -2.96
C GLU A 98 6.40 -25.08 -1.63
N LYS A 99 7.09 -25.47 -0.55
CA LYS A 99 6.50 -25.66 0.77
C LYS A 99 7.55 -25.59 1.88
N ILE A 100 7.07 -25.38 3.09
CA ILE A 100 7.81 -25.52 4.34
C ILE A 100 7.84 -27.00 4.71
N LEU A 101 9.02 -27.49 5.08
CA LEU A 101 9.19 -28.82 5.62
C LEU A 101 8.84 -28.82 7.10
N LEU A 102 7.93 -29.70 7.50
CA LEU A 102 7.41 -29.79 8.86
C LEU A 102 7.74 -31.17 9.46
N SER A 103 8.22 -31.16 10.71
CA SER A 103 8.36 -32.35 11.55
C SER A 103 7.32 -32.32 12.66
N SER A 104 6.86 -33.50 13.09
CA SER A 104 6.27 -33.62 14.43
C SER A 104 7.37 -33.30 15.44
N GLY A 105 7.11 -32.35 16.35
CA GLY A 105 8.04 -31.98 17.41
C GLY A 105 8.19 -33.08 18.46
N VAL A 106 9.05 -32.82 19.44
CA VAL A 106 9.22 -33.70 20.61
C VAL A 106 7.85 -33.92 21.26
N ASP A 107 7.53 -35.17 21.58
CA ASP A 107 6.25 -35.62 22.17
C ASP A 107 4.99 -35.53 21.29
N ASN A 108 5.11 -35.30 19.97
CA ASN A 108 3.97 -35.14 19.03
C ASN A 108 3.04 -33.94 19.35
N VAL A 109 3.47 -32.98 20.17
CA VAL A 109 2.60 -31.89 20.66
C VAL A 109 2.70 -30.62 19.80
N GLU A 110 3.82 -30.36 19.11
CA GLU A 110 4.00 -29.13 18.32
C GLU A 110 4.59 -29.39 16.93
N LEU A 111 4.03 -28.79 15.88
CA LEU A 111 4.62 -28.82 14.54
C LEU A 111 5.86 -27.93 14.49
N GLN A 112 6.98 -28.49 14.03
CA GLN A 112 8.24 -27.74 13.89
C GLN A 112 8.61 -27.56 12.42
N ALA A 113 8.86 -26.33 12.00
CA ALA A 113 9.48 -26.04 10.70
C ALA A 113 10.96 -26.40 10.75
N ILE A 114 11.40 -27.26 9.83
CA ILE A 114 12.78 -27.78 9.76
C ILE A 114 13.52 -27.36 8.48
N GLY A 115 12.85 -26.61 7.60
CA GLY A 115 13.42 -26.20 6.33
C GLY A 115 12.35 -25.87 5.29
N VAL A 116 12.77 -25.84 4.03
CA VAL A 116 11.91 -25.63 2.87
C VAL A 116 12.24 -26.61 1.76
N GLN A 117 11.25 -26.92 0.93
CA GLN A 117 11.43 -27.60 -0.34
C GLN A 117 11.24 -26.60 -1.48
N LEU A 118 12.18 -26.59 -2.42
CA LEU A 118 12.11 -25.82 -3.65
C LEU A 118 11.26 -26.56 -4.70
N ALA A 119 10.72 -25.83 -5.68
CA ALA A 119 9.88 -26.42 -6.74
C ALA A 119 10.60 -27.47 -7.60
N ASN A 120 11.95 -27.48 -7.61
CA ASN A 120 12.75 -28.51 -8.28
C ASN A 120 12.99 -29.76 -7.40
N GLY A 121 12.38 -29.84 -6.22
CA GLY A 121 12.53 -30.94 -5.25
C GLY A 121 13.71 -30.81 -4.28
N THR A 122 14.59 -29.81 -4.46
CA THR A 122 15.72 -29.58 -3.55
C THR A 122 15.23 -29.19 -2.16
N GLN A 123 15.78 -29.80 -1.11
CA GLN A 123 15.45 -29.48 0.27
C GLN A 123 16.58 -28.70 0.93
N ILE A 124 16.23 -27.62 1.63
CA ILE A 124 17.16 -26.79 2.40
C ILE A 124 16.69 -26.81 3.86
N PHE A 125 17.51 -27.38 4.74
CA PHE A 125 17.21 -27.48 6.17
C PHE A 125 17.68 -26.24 6.92
N ALA A 126 16.90 -25.84 7.92
CA ALA A 126 17.20 -24.67 8.75
C ALA A 126 16.62 -24.82 10.16
N ASN A 127 17.28 -24.20 11.14
CA ASN A 127 16.78 -24.15 12.53
C ASN A 127 15.60 -23.19 12.69
N ASN A 128 15.51 -22.17 11.82
CA ASN A 128 14.44 -21.17 11.82
C ASN A 128 14.01 -20.91 10.37
N VAL A 129 12.70 -20.90 10.12
CA VAL A 129 12.12 -20.58 8.81
C VAL A 129 11.23 -19.35 8.96
N ILE A 130 11.50 -18.31 8.19
CA ILE A 130 10.72 -17.06 8.18
C ILE A 130 10.03 -16.94 6.83
N SER A 131 8.69 -16.85 6.83
CA SER A 131 7.92 -16.57 5.61
C SER A 131 7.76 -15.07 5.41
N ALA A 132 8.45 -14.54 4.40
CA ALA A 132 8.38 -13.13 3.98
C ALA A 132 7.96 -13.00 2.50
N ALA A 133 7.15 -13.93 1.99
CA ALA A 133 6.70 -13.97 0.59
C ALA A 133 5.58 -12.95 0.26
N GLY A 134 5.23 -12.09 1.22
CA GLY A 134 4.20 -11.05 1.05
C GLY A 134 2.77 -11.58 1.16
N THR A 135 1.81 -10.66 1.16
CA THR A 135 0.39 -10.92 1.48
C THR A 135 -0.27 -11.99 0.61
N TYR A 136 0.19 -12.19 -0.63
CA TYR A 136 -0.40 -13.19 -1.54
C TYR A 136 0.29 -14.55 -1.48
N ARG A 137 1.64 -14.58 -1.52
CA ARG A 137 2.37 -15.86 -1.58
C ARG A 137 2.63 -16.46 -0.20
N SER A 138 2.69 -15.68 0.89
CA SER A 138 2.82 -16.24 2.24
C SER A 138 1.66 -17.17 2.64
N PRO A 139 0.37 -16.79 2.50
CA PRO A 139 -0.72 -17.72 2.78
C PRO A 139 -0.75 -18.91 1.81
N GLN A 140 -0.41 -18.70 0.53
CA GLN A 140 -0.26 -19.81 -0.42
C GLN A 140 0.79 -20.82 0.05
N LEU A 141 1.97 -20.35 0.45
CA LEU A 141 3.05 -21.19 0.95
C LEU A 141 2.61 -21.99 2.18
N LEU A 142 1.91 -21.36 3.12
CA LEU A 142 1.34 -22.06 4.29
C LEU A 142 0.37 -23.16 3.85
N MET A 143 -0.57 -22.85 2.94
CA MET A 143 -1.53 -23.83 2.44
C MET A 143 -0.84 -25.00 1.71
N LEU A 144 0.13 -24.74 0.83
CA LEU A 144 0.94 -25.77 0.16
C LEU A 144 1.77 -26.62 1.15
N SER A 145 2.05 -26.09 2.34
CA SER A 145 2.70 -26.81 3.44
C SER A 145 1.72 -27.62 4.30
N GLY A 146 0.43 -27.61 3.98
CA GLY A 146 -0.62 -28.28 4.75
C GLY A 146 -1.14 -27.47 5.94
N ILE A 147 -0.94 -26.16 5.96
CA ILE A 147 -1.43 -25.24 7.01
C ILE A 147 -2.49 -24.31 6.40
N GLY A 148 -3.76 -24.56 6.70
CA GLY A 148 -4.89 -23.84 6.11
C GLY A 148 -6.22 -24.54 6.39
N GLU A 149 -7.31 -24.07 5.79
CA GLU A 149 -8.63 -24.69 5.92
C GLU A 149 -8.61 -26.13 5.39
N ALA A 150 -8.90 -27.12 6.25
CA ALA A 150 -8.78 -28.55 5.93
C ALA A 150 -9.49 -28.93 4.61
N ALA A 151 -10.76 -28.54 4.45
CA ALA A 151 -11.54 -28.87 3.25
C ALA A 151 -10.95 -28.26 1.97
N ALA A 152 -10.38 -27.06 2.05
CA ALA A 152 -9.73 -26.42 0.91
C ALA A 152 -8.43 -27.14 0.53
N LEU A 153 -7.65 -27.60 1.51
CA LEU A 153 -6.42 -28.36 1.29
C LEU A 153 -6.70 -29.73 0.66
N GLU A 154 -7.69 -30.44 1.18
CA GLU A 154 -8.11 -31.75 0.70
C GLU A 154 -8.58 -31.71 -0.76
N LYS A 155 -9.28 -30.63 -1.16
CA LYS A 155 -9.69 -30.40 -2.57
C LYS A 155 -8.50 -30.38 -3.54
N HIS A 156 -7.32 -29.98 -3.08
CA HIS A 156 -6.09 -29.95 -3.86
C HIS A 156 -5.17 -31.16 -3.58
N ASN A 157 -5.66 -32.19 -2.89
CA ASN A 157 -4.90 -33.38 -2.47
C ASN A 157 -3.67 -33.05 -1.59
N ILE A 158 -3.77 -31.99 -0.78
CA ILE A 158 -2.72 -31.60 0.16
C ILE A 158 -3.05 -32.21 1.53
N SER A 159 -2.10 -32.93 2.13
CA SER A 159 -2.28 -33.48 3.47
C SER A 159 -2.38 -32.36 4.51
N VAL A 160 -3.46 -32.33 5.27
CA VAL A 160 -3.66 -31.39 6.37
C VAL A 160 -2.66 -31.69 7.49
N LYS A 161 -1.80 -30.71 7.80
CA LYS A 161 -0.89 -30.74 8.94
C LYS A 161 -1.45 -29.94 10.10
N LEU A 162 -2.05 -28.79 9.80
CA LEU A 162 -2.73 -27.93 10.76
C LEU A 162 -3.96 -27.31 10.10
N ASP A 163 -5.14 -27.59 10.64
CA ASP A 163 -6.37 -26.92 10.21
C ASP A 163 -6.40 -25.50 10.79
N LEU A 164 -6.13 -24.52 9.93
CA LEU A 164 -6.07 -23.11 10.29
C LEU A 164 -6.86 -22.29 9.26
N PRO A 165 -8.20 -22.23 9.38
CA PRO A 165 -9.07 -21.71 8.32
C PRO A 165 -8.91 -20.20 8.04
N GLU A 166 -8.28 -19.46 8.94
CA GLU A 166 -7.97 -18.03 8.77
C GLU A 166 -6.80 -17.76 7.81
N VAL A 167 -6.01 -18.78 7.45
CA VAL A 167 -4.94 -18.62 6.45
C VAL A 167 -5.53 -18.18 5.12
N GLY A 168 -5.07 -17.02 4.63
CA GLY A 168 -5.57 -16.43 3.40
C GLY A 168 -6.87 -15.64 3.56
N ARG A 169 -7.44 -15.51 4.77
CA ARG A 169 -8.61 -14.65 5.02
C ARG A 169 -8.20 -13.23 5.40
N ASN A 170 -9.19 -12.35 5.54
CA ASN A 170 -9.01 -10.96 5.96
C ASN A 170 -8.04 -10.16 5.07
N LEU A 171 -8.04 -10.41 3.75
CA LEU A 171 -7.26 -9.62 2.80
C LEU A 171 -7.84 -8.20 2.75
N ILE A 172 -6.98 -7.21 2.96
CA ILE A 172 -7.33 -5.79 2.96
C ILE A 172 -6.38 -5.09 1.99
N ASP A 173 -6.92 -4.19 1.19
CA ASP A 173 -6.18 -3.39 0.22
C ASP A 173 -6.82 -2.01 0.11
N HIS A 174 -6.03 -0.99 -0.26
CA HIS A 174 -6.57 0.32 -0.54
C HIS A 174 -7.15 0.37 -1.96
N MET A 175 -8.25 1.08 -2.13
CA MET A 175 -8.82 1.30 -3.45
C MET A 175 -8.33 2.64 -3.99
N SER A 176 -7.68 2.61 -5.16
CA SER A 176 -7.25 3.81 -5.86
C SER A 176 -8.13 4.08 -7.08
N PHE A 177 -8.40 5.35 -7.33
CA PHE A 177 -9.03 5.82 -8.55
C PHE A 177 -8.31 7.06 -9.09
N TYR A 178 -8.41 7.25 -10.40
CA TYR A 178 -7.67 8.28 -11.12
C TYR A 178 -8.64 9.27 -11.76
N GLN A 179 -8.44 10.56 -11.51
CA GLN A 179 -9.18 11.64 -12.16
C GLN A 179 -8.22 12.44 -13.05
N TYR A 180 -8.52 12.53 -14.34
CA TYR A 180 -7.69 13.28 -15.29
C TYR A 180 -8.22 14.69 -15.47
N TRP A 181 -7.31 15.66 -15.56
CA TRP A 181 -7.61 17.07 -15.71
C TRP A 181 -6.93 17.61 -16.94
N LYS A 182 -7.69 18.29 -17.80
CA LYS A 182 -7.13 19.09 -18.88
C LYS A 182 -6.73 20.46 -18.33
N LEU A 183 -5.47 20.84 -18.53
CA LEU A 183 -4.99 22.15 -18.13
C LEU A 183 -5.61 23.24 -19.02
N ARG A 184 -5.99 24.37 -18.42
CA ARG A 184 -6.61 25.50 -19.14
C ARG A 184 -5.64 26.19 -20.09
N SER A 185 -4.39 26.38 -19.64
CA SER A 185 -3.32 27.06 -20.36
C SER A 185 -2.05 26.19 -20.38
N PRO A 186 -2.06 25.08 -21.13
CA PRO A 186 -0.91 24.16 -21.21
C PRO A 186 0.35 24.80 -21.80
N GLU A 187 0.21 25.87 -22.58
CA GLU A 187 1.30 26.69 -23.13
C GLU A 187 2.20 27.32 -22.05
N ASN A 188 1.68 27.51 -20.83
CA ASN A 188 2.46 27.99 -19.69
C ASN A 188 3.41 26.91 -19.13
N GLY A 189 3.30 25.66 -19.62
CA GLY A 189 4.22 24.58 -19.32
C GLY A 189 4.22 24.16 -17.86
N TYR A 190 3.03 23.86 -17.34
CA TYR A 190 2.79 23.51 -15.94
C TYR A 190 3.13 22.06 -15.57
N ALA A 191 3.13 21.16 -16.55
CA ALA A 191 3.26 19.72 -16.35
C ALA A 191 4.43 19.15 -17.15
N LEU A 192 4.93 18.01 -16.69
CA LEU A 192 5.95 17.22 -17.37
C LEU A 192 5.45 16.82 -18.77
N GLY A 193 6.35 16.90 -19.77
CA GLY A 193 6.02 16.72 -21.19
C GLY A 193 5.71 18.03 -21.92
N SER A 194 5.57 19.15 -21.21
CA SER A 194 5.51 20.48 -21.83
C SER A 194 6.87 20.99 -22.29
N SER A 195 6.89 22.13 -22.97
CA SER A 195 8.12 22.81 -23.42
C SER A 195 8.82 23.64 -22.32
N ASN A 196 8.39 23.55 -21.05
CA ASN A 196 9.00 24.32 -19.97
C ASN A 196 10.42 23.77 -19.65
N PRO A 197 11.48 24.59 -19.78
CA PRO A 197 12.85 24.14 -19.57
C PRO A 197 13.14 23.72 -18.12
N ILE A 198 12.31 24.10 -17.14
CA ILE A 198 12.48 23.69 -15.75
C ILE A 198 12.53 22.16 -15.61
N PHE A 199 11.72 21.44 -16.40
CA PHE A 199 11.64 19.98 -16.37
C PHE A 199 12.87 19.29 -17.00
N SER A 200 13.75 20.03 -17.65
CA SER A 200 15.04 19.52 -18.12
C SER A 200 16.13 19.61 -17.06
N GLN A 201 15.86 20.26 -15.91
CA GLN A 201 16.83 20.34 -14.83
C GLN A 201 16.95 19.00 -14.09
N PRO A 202 18.15 18.63 -13.61
CA PRO A 202 18.41 17.31 -13.03
C PRO A 202 17.48 16.93 -11.87
N GLU A 203 17.12 17.88 -11.01
CA GLU A 203 16.24 17.66 -9.85
C GLU A 203 14.85 17.12 -10.23
N PHE A 204 14.32 17.44 -11.42
CA PHE A 204 13.02 16.92 -11.85
C PHE A 204 13.07 15.44 -12.27
N SER A 205 14.28 14.86 -12.35
CA SER A 205 14.48 13.42 -12.54
C SER A 205 14.66 12.65 -11.22
N THR A 206 14.77 13.34 -10.08
CA THR A 206 15.15 12.72 -8.80
C THR A 206 13.97 12.18 -7.98
N GLY A 207 12.74 12.23 -8.49
CA GLY A 207 11.56 11.73 -7.78
C GLY A 207 10.28 11.82 -8.61
N TYR A 208 9.13 11.56 -7.98
CA TYR A 208 7.84 11.69 -8.66
C TYR A 208 7.44 13.17 -8.86
N PRO A 209 6.72 13.51 -9.95
CA PRO A 209 6.19 14.85 -10.21
C PRO A 209 4.95 15.15 -9.37
N ILE A 210 5.13 15.18 -8.06
CA ILE A 210 4.10 15.38 -7.03
C ILE A 210 4.74 16.26 -5.96
N ASP A 211 4.02 17.29 -5.50
CA ASP A 211 4.42 18.07 -4.32
C ASP A 211 3.84 17.50 -3.02
N TRP A 212 2.54 17.20 -3.06
CA TRP A 212 1.71 17.11 -1.87
C TRP A 212 1.11 15.73 -1.66
N VAL A 213 1.10 15.31 -0.40
CA VAL A 213 0.23 14.25 0.13
C VAL A 213 -0.87 14.95 0.91
N THR A 214 -2.11 14.86 0.42
CA THR A 214 -3.24 15.55 1.06
C THR A 214 -4.25 14.55 1.58
N SER A 215 -4.30 14.45 2.91
CA SER A 215 -5.14 13.52 3.64
C SER A 215 -6.37 14.23 4.18
N THR A 216 -7.54 13.74 3.81
CA THR A 216 -8.84 14.30 4.22
C THR A 216 -9.66 13.26 4.96
N GLY A 217 -10.35 13.68 6.02
CA GLY A 217 -11.28 12.84 6.76
C GLY A 217 -12.66 12.72 6.12
N VAL A 218 -13.57 12.01 6.80
CA VAL A 218 -15.00 12.00 6.45
C VAL A 218 -15.68 13.20 7.09
N ASP A 219 -16.50 13.94 6.32
CA ASP A 219 -17.42 14.91 6.91
C ASP A 219 -18.41 14.17 7.82
N LYS A 220 -18.42 14.53 9.11
CA LYS A 220 -19.28 13.89 10.11
C LYS A 220 -20.73 14.39 10.01
N THR A 221 -20.98 15.47 9.27
CA THR A 221 -22.32 16.03 9.07
C THR A 221 -23.23 15.00 8.41
N GLY A 222 -24.28 14.56 9.12
CA GLY A 222 -25.23 13.56 8.63
C GLY A 222 -24.69 12.12 8.59
N LEU A 223 -23.43 11.89 8.96
CA LEU A 223 -22.78 10.58 8.87
C LEU A 223 -23.42 9.54 9.78
N ALA A 224 -23.79 9.92 11.02
CA ALA A 224 -24.45 9.01 11.95
C ALA A 224 -25.79 8.49 11.39
N SER A 225 -26.59 9.35 10.74
CA SER A 225 -27.85 8.96 10.10
C SER A 225 -27.62 8.06 8.87
N ALA A 226 -26.56 8.30 8.11
CA ALA A 226 -26.18 7.44 6.99
C ALA A 226 -25.76 6.04 7.49
N ILE A 227 -24.93 5.99 8.54
CA ILE A 227 -24.53 4.75 9.19
C ILE A 227 -25.75 4.01 9.74
N GLU A 228 -26.66 4.68 10.46
CA GLU A 228 -27.87 4.04 10.97
C GLU A 228 -28.72 3.43 9.86
N LYS A 229 -28.85 4.12 8.72
CA LYS A 229 -29.57 3.62 7.54
C LYS A 229 -28.89 2.40 6.91
N ASP A 230 -27.57 2.32 6.95
CA ASP A 230 -26.81 1.23 6.34
C ASP A 230 -26.64 0.03 7.27
N GLU A 231 -26.46 0.27 8.57
CA GLU A 231 -26.24 -0.74 9.60
C GLU A 231 -27.52 -1.19 10.31
N GLY A 232 -28.61 -0.45 10.16
CA GLY A 232 -29.92 -0.79 10.73
C GLY A 232 -30.08 -0.48 12.22
N ALA A 233 -29.10 0.19 12.83
CA ALA A 233 -29.14 0.64 14.21
C ALA A 233 -28.35 1.94 14.38
N ALA A 234 -28.80 2.80 15.30
CA ALA A 234 -28.09 4.03 15.64
C ALA A 234 -26.65 3.70 16.10
N PRO A 235 -25.61 4.30 15.49
CA PRO A 235 -24.23 4.03 15.88
C PRO A 235 -23.91 4.70 17.21
N ASP A 236 -23.12 4.03 18.03
CA ASP A 236 -22.47 4.68 19.17
C ASP A 236 -21.25 5.47 18.69
N ALA A 237 -21.34 6.80 18.77
CA ALA A 237 -20.28 7.69 18.31
C ALA A 237 -18.94 7.49 19.05
N ALA A 238 -18.95 6.96 20.28
CA ALA A 238 -17.73 6.74 21.05
C ALA A 238 -16.94 5.51 20.58
N SER A 239 -17.62 4.52 19.99
CA SER A 239 -17.01 3.24 19.60
C SER A 239 -17.00 3.01 18.09
N HIS A 240 -17.88 3.65 17.33
CA HIS A 240 -17.99 3.45 15.88
C HIS A 240 -16.76 3.98 15.13
N SER A 241 -16.14 3.13 14.31
CA SER A 241 -14.84 3.40 13.67
C SER A 241 -14.78 4.68 12.81
N LEU A 242 -15.88 5.05 12.17
CA LEU A 242 -15.99 6.27 11.33
C LEU A 242 -16.33 7.54 12.14
N LEU A 243 -16.72 7.42 13.41
CA LEU A 243 -17.18 8.55 14.24
C LEU A 243 -16.20 8.87 15.38
N SER A 244 -15.66 7.82 16.03
CA SER A 244 -14.90 7.91 17.28
C SER A 244 -13.55 8.58 17.15
N ALA A 245 -12.97 8.60 15.94
CA ALA A 245 -11.69 9.21 15.68
C ALA A 245 -11.71 10.00 14.37
N ASN A 246 -10.91 11.06 14.32
CA ASN A 246 -10.52 11.67 13.06
C ASN A 246 -9.45 10.79 12.43
N ARG A 247 -9.70 10.35 11.20
CA ARG A 247 -8.80 9.48 10.45
C ARG A 247 -8.80 9.91 9.00
N THR A 248 -7.70 9.69 8.32
CA THR A 248 -7.65 9.77 6.86
C THR A 248 -8.66 8.82 6.26
N PHE A 249 -9.52 9.36 5.41
CA PHE A 249 -10.47 8.60 4.60
C PHE A 249 -10.06 8.59 3.14
N LEU A 250 -9.62 9.74 2.63
CA LEU A 250 -9.02 9.86 1.31
C LEU A 250 -7.63 10.48 1.42
N GLU A 251 -6.69 9.92 0.67
CA GLU A 251 -5.40 10.54 0.41
C GLU A 251 -5.35 10.91 -1.07
N ASN A 252 -4.99 12.16 -1.34
CA ASN A 252 -5.01 12.75 -2.66
C ASN A 252 -3.59 13.12 -3.06
N PHE A 253 -3.19 12.66 -4.23
CA PHE A 253 -1.93 13.02 -4.87
C PHE A 253 -2.26 13.69 -6.19
N VAL A 254 -1.81 14.92 -6.40
CA VAL A 254 -1.86 15.56 -7.72
C VAL A 254 -0.53 15.30 -8.43
N ILE A 255 -0.59 14.59 -9.54
CA ILE A 255 0.57 14.19 -10.32
C ILE A 255 0.68 15.12 -11.55
N TYR A 256 1.77 15.87 -11.65
CA TYR A 256 2.05 16.83 -12.73
C TYR A 256 2.59 16.17 -14.00
N GLN A 257 2.06 15.00 -14.34
CA GLN A 257 2.24 14.35 -15.63
C GLN A 257 0.97 13.59 -15.96
N ALA A 258 0.68 13.38 -17.25
CA ALA A 258 -0.26 12.35 -17.63
C ALA A 258 0.44 10.98 -17.55
N TYR A 259 -0.06 10.05 -16.73
CA TYR A 259 0.39 8.66 -16.79
C TYR A 259 -0.36 7.94 -17.92
N SER A 260 0.37 7.29 -18.84
CA SER A 260 -0.22 6.78 -20.09
C SER A 260 -0.37 5.25 -20.17
N ALA A 261 -0.16 4.47 -19.11
CA ALA A 261 -0.37 3.01 -19.20
C ALA A 261 -1.81 2.56 -18.87
N SER A 262 -2.56 3.34 -18.09
CA SER A 262 -3.95 3.02 -17.69
C SER A 262 -5.01 3.68 -18.56
N ASN A 263 -4.65 4.72 -19.31
CA ASN A 263 -5.53 5.37 -20.29
C ASN A 263 -4.70 5.89 -21.47
N PRO A 264 -4.49 5.07 -22.52
CA PRO A 264 -3.62 5.42 -23.64
C PRO A 264 -4.14 6.60 -24.49
N SER A 265 -5.37 7.06 -24.24
CA SER A 265 -5.99 8.19 -24.95
C SER A 265 -5.54 9.56 -24.45
N VAL A 266 -4.85 9.64 -23.31
CA VAL A 266 -4.36 10.91 -22.75
C VAL A 266 -2.90 11.13 -23.16
N PRO A 267 -2.58 12.20 -23.92
CA PRO A 267 -1.22 12.44 -24.38
C PRO A 267 -0.32 12.93 -23.24
N MET A 268 0.97 12.57 -23.31
CA MET A 268 2.02 13.05 -22.39
C MET A 268 2.74 14.27 -22.99
N ASP A 269 1.99 15.30 -23.35
CA ASP A 269 2.46 16.54 -24.00
C ASP A 269 2.39 17.76 -23.06
N GLY A 270 2.22 17.53 -21.76
CA GLY A 270 2.04 18.57 -20.75
C GLY A 270 0.66 19.24 -20.78
N SER A 271 -0.31 18.74 -21.56
CA SER A 271 -1.67 19.31 -21.58
C SER A 271 -2.61 18.76 -20.50
N HIS A 272 -2.23 17.66 -19.85
CA HIS A 272 -3.03 16.99 -18.83
C HIS A 272 -2.20 16.63 -17.60
N ILE A 273 -2.89 16.56 -16.46
CA ILE A 273 -2.41 16.03 -15.19
C ILE A 273 -3.45 15.03 -14.66
N TYR A 274 -3.15 14.31 -13.59
CA TYR A 274 -4.16 13.50 -12.92
C TYR A 274 -4.03 13.56 -11.40
N THR A 275 -5.14 13.31 -10.73
CA THR A 275 -5.18 13.07 -9.29
C THR A 275 -5.32 11.57 -9.06
N ASN A 276 -4.42 10.98 -8.29
CA ASN A 276 -4.61 9.66 -7.69
C ASN A 276 -5.29 9.86 -6.34
N ILE A 277 -6.42 9.21 -6.14
CA ILE A 277 -7.16 9.27 -4.89
C ILE A 277 -7.21 7.87 -4.32
N VAL A 278 -6.68 7.73 -3.12
CA VAL A 278 -6.57 6.47 -2.39
C VAL A 278 -7.58 6.48 -1.26
N SER A 279 -8.51 5.53 -1.28
CA SER A 279 -9.48 5.33 -0.21
C SER A 279 -8.89 4.45 0.88
N PHE A 280 -8.93 4.97 2.10
CA PHE A 280 -8.59 4.28 3.33
C PHE A 280 -9.85 3.74 3.99
N LEU A 281 -9.67 2.97 5.07
CA LEU A 281 -10.75 2.34 5.84
C LEU A 281 -11.69 1.45 5.00
N PRO A 282 -11.17 0.58 4.11
CA PRO A 282 -12.02 -0.36 3.38
C PRO A 282 -12.75 -1.29 4.34
N THR A 283 -14.07 -1.41 4.18
CA THR A 283 -14.89 -2.39 4.90
C THR A 283 -14.87 -3.76 4.21
N SER A 284 -14.44 -3.83 2.95
CA SER A 284 -14.27 -5.09 2.22
C SER A 284 -13.25 -5.99 2.91
N ARG A 285 -13.56 -7.29 2.93
CA ARG A 285 -12.66 -8.35 3.39
C ARG A 285 -12.53 -9.40 2.30
N GLY A 286 -11.34 -9.50 1.75
CA GLY A 286 -11.00 -10.42 0.69
C GLY A 286 -10.39 -11.73 1.20
N THR A 287 -10.02 -12.57 0.24
CA THR A 287 -9.38 -13.86 0.47
C THR A 287 -8.28 -14.14 -0.54
N VAL A 288 -7.32 -14.96 -0.15
CA VAL A 288 -6.30 -15.59 -0.99
C VAL A 288 -6.44 -17.09 -0.82
N SER A 289 -6.67 -17.83 -1.90
CA SER A 289 -6.83 -19.28 -1.89
C SER A 289 -5.92 -19.95 -2.92
N LEU A 290 -5.76 -21.27 -2.82
CA LEU A 290 -5.06 -22.04 -3.84
C LEU A 290 -5.84 -22.07 -5.16
N ALA A 291 -5.12 -21.94 -6.27
CA ALA A 291 -5.63 -22.28 -7.61
C ALA A 291 -5.41 -23.78 -7.89
N SER A 292 -4.26 -24.30 -7.48
CA SER A 292 -3.85 -25.70 -7.58
C SER A 292 -2.83 -26.04 -6.48
N ALA A 293 -2.31 -27.27 -6.49
CA ALA A 293 -1.18 -27.68 -5.65
C ALA A 293 0.19 -27.38 -6.29
N ASP A 294 0.23 -26.83 -7.51
CA ASP A 294 1.48 -26.41 -8.16
C ASP A 294 1.91 -25.05 -7.59
N PRO A 295 3.12 -24.92 -7.01
CA PRO A 295 3.58 -23.64 -6.50
C PRO A 295 3.77 -22.56 -7.57
N ALA A 296 3.94 -22.94 -8.85
CA ALA A 296 4.10 -22.00 -9.95
C ALA A 296 2.80 -21.25 -10.24
N ASP A 297 1.66 -21.89 -10.01
CA ASP A 297 0.36 -21.27 -10.20
C ASP A 297 0.18 -20.11 -9.22
N GLY A 298 -0.28 -18.97 -9.72
CA GLY A 298 -0.65 -17.83 -8.89
C GLY A 298 -1.83 -18.20 -7.97
N PRO A 299 -1.88 -17.68 -6.74
CA PRO A 299 -3.04 -17.90 -5.89
C PRO A 299 -4.27 -17.19 -6.47
N VAL A 300 -5.46 -17.70 -6.15
CA VAL A 300 -6.71 -17.01 -6.49
C VAL A 300 -6.91 -15.88 -5.49
N ILE A 301 -6.94 -14.64 -5.99
CA ILE A 301 -7.11 -13.44 -5.18
C ILE A 301 -8.53 -12.91 -5.36
N ASN A 302 -9.26 -12.81 -4.27
CA ASN A 302 -10.55 -12.13 -4.23
C ASN A 302 -10.45 -10.93 -3.29
N LEU A 303 -10.41 -9.72 -3.84
CA LEU A 303 -10.36 -8.50 -3.02
C LEU A 303 -11.72 -8.14 -2.40
N ASN A 304 -12.79 -8.76 -2.89
CA ASN A 304 -14.16 -8.50 -2.45
C ASN A 304 -14.53 -7.00 -2.47
N ARG A 305 -13.98 -6.25 -3.44
CA ARG A 305 -14.18 -4.80 -3.57
C ARG A 305 -15.66 -4.51 -3.81
N CYS A 306 -16.19 -3.50 -3.11
CA CYS A 306 -17.59 -3.05 -3.25
C CYS A 306 -18.64 -4.15 -2.99
N ASN A 307 -18.30 -5.16 -2.19
CA ASN A 307 -19.21 -6.19 -1.69
C ASN A 307 -19.09 -6.21 -0.16
N SER A 308 -19.68 -5.21 0.50
CA SER A 308 -19.90 -5.34 1.94
C SER A 308 -20.98 -6.39 2.19
N VAL A 309 -20.92 -7.09 3.32
CA VAL A 309 -21.94 -8.06 3.75
C VAL A 309 -23.36 -7.43 3.77
N GLN A 310 -23.44 -6.10 3.94
CA GLN A 310 -24.69 -5.32 3.86
C GLN A 310 -25.18 -5.02 2.43
N GLN A 311 -24.32 -4.98 1.42
CA GLN A 311 -24.78 -4.80 0.03
C GLN A 311 -25.39 -6.09 -0.53
N MET A 312 -24.93 -7.26 -0.10
CA MET A 312 -25.49 -8.56 -0.52
C MET A 312 -26.92 -8.77 0.00
N SER A 313 -27.27 -8.29 1.20
CA SER A 313 -28.65 -8.36 1.71
C SER A 313 -29.60 -7.42 0.95
N LYS A 314 -29.10 -6.32 0.38
CA LYS A 314 -29.88 -5.37 -0.42
C LYS A 314 -30.03 -5.79 -1.90
N GLN A 315 -29.11 -6.56 -2.47
CA GLN A 315 -29.27 -7.09 -3.84
C GLN A 315 -30.26 -8.26 -3.92
N ASN A 316 -30.33 -9.13 -2.91
CA ASN A 316 -31.28 -10.25 -2.87
C ASN A 316 -32.74 -9.85 -2.53
N SER A 317 -33.02 -8.56 -2.31
CA SER A 317 -34.39 -8.04 -2.12
C SER A 317 -34.93 -7.28 -3.33
N LYS A 318 -34.20 -7.29 -4.46
CA LYS A 318 -34.59 -6.67 -5.74
C LYS A 318 -34.42 -7.58 -6.96
N LEU A 319 -34.53 -8.89 -6.75
CA LEU A 319 -34.86 -9.90 -7.77
C LEU A 319 -36.00 -10.77 -7.22
#